data_AF-A0A7Y9RJU3-F1
#
_entry.id   AF-A0A7Y9RJU3-F1
#
_cell.length_a   1.000
_cell.length_b   1.000
_cell.length_c   1.000
_cell.angle_alpha   90.00
_cell.angle_beta   90.00
_cell.angle_gamma   90.00
#
_symmetry.space_group_name_H-M   'P 1'
#
loop_
_entity.id
_entity.type
_entity.pdbx_description
1 polymer ?
#
loop_
_entity_poly.entity_id
_entity_poly.type
_entity_poly.pdbx_seq_one_letter_code
_entity_poly.pdbx_strand_id
1 'polypeptide(L)'
;MRRKVMSEWDAKAAFLTVPDDGWSVVGFANALPCHPSEAETIARYLHRKKLIWLSMRAGHGRVFPAAMRPGRGRPKARGVEQPPMIDPTLAGFLTQAHPTFLKMRLLLGRDPGGAWNENQAAKAEIKFALAVEATNLMTLCRTFAKKHPAIPVAALRDALWLDRPRTMPVVAETQPDLAMAGSEQIVEQPKGRQRLSRNLTDEERMVAYIEAAGAQGIAAYEIANKGKIARDRVAIIGEMFENMGMIRSALVRTSDRGRKGTRYFMSKFGEPLIGEGGRLVMV
;
A
#
# COMPACT_ATOMS: atom_id res chain seq x y z
N MET A 1 21.87 43.59 44.16
CA MET A 1 22.48 42.78 45.24
C MET A 1 23.92 43.22 45.49
N ARG A 2 24.31 43.45 46.75
CA ARG A 2 25.67 43.89 47.14
C ARG A 2 26.69 42.76 46.93
N ARG A 3 27.93 43.07 46.53
CA ARG A 3 29.02 42.10 46.24
C ARG A 3 29.23 41.04 47.33
N LYS A 4 29.09 41.40 48.62
CA LYS A 4 29.21 40.48 49.77
C LYS A 4 28.14 39.38 49.80
N VAL A 5 26.90 39.70 49.42
CA VAL A 5 25.79 38.74 49.38
C VAL A 5 26.00 37.73 48.23
N MET A 6 26.66 38.15 47.15
CA MET A 6 26.92 37.28 46.00
C MET A 6 28.04 36.27 46.25
N SER A 7 29.04 36.59 47.08
CA SER A 7 30.11 35.66 47.45
C SER A 7 29.65 34.53 48.38
N GLU A 8 28.61 34.76 49.18
CA GLU A 8 28.00 33.71 50.02
C GLU A 8 27.34 32.61 49.16
N TRP A 9 26.80 32.99 48.00
CA TRP A 9 26.21 32.04 47.06
C TRP A 9 27.26 31.17 46.36
N ASP A 10 28.48 31.65 46.17
CA ASP A 10 29.58 30.83 45.63
C ASP A 10 29.91 29.67 46.57
N ALA A 11 30.02 29.95 47.87
CA ALA A 11 30.31 28.95 48.89
C ALA A 11 29.18 27.93 49.03
N LYS A 12 27.92 28.37 48.98
CA LYS A 12 26.75 27.47 49.03
C LYS A 12 26.62 26.62 47.77
N ALA A 13 26.92 27.17 46.60
CA ALA A 13 26.87 26.44 45.33
C ALA A 13 27.97 25.37 45.20
N ALA A 14 29.10 25.51 45.91
CA ALA A 14 30.18 24.52 45.88
C ALA A 14 29.78 23.14 46.44
N PHE A 15 28.79 23.09 47.35
CA PHE A 15 28.28 21.85 47.95
C PHE A 15 27.03 21.32 47.25
N LEU A 16 26.59 21.98 46.17
CA LEU A 16 25.34 21.68 45.49
C LEU A 16 25.57 20.58 44.43
N THR A 17 25.11 19.37 44.72
CA THR A 17 25.11 18.28 43.73
C THR A 17 23.90 18.41 42.81
N VAL A 18 24.07 19.10 41.68
CA VAL A 18 23.04 19.19 40.65
C VAL A 18 22.96 17.86 39.89
N PRO A 19 21.77 17.25 39.71
CA PRO A 19 21.60 16.06 38.89
C PRO A 19 21.85 16.33 37.41
N ASP A 20 22.29 15.31 36.67
CA ASP A 20 22.52 15.38 35.22
C ASP A 20 21.23 15.70 34.44
N ASP A 21 20.06 15.29 34.94
CA ASP A 21 18.75 15.61 34.34
C ASP A 21 18.32 17.08 34.54
N GLY A 22 19.06 17.81 35.37
CA GLY A 22 18.84 19.22 35.73
C GLY A 22 17.69 19.45 36.71
N TRP A 23 17.74 20.58 37.41
CA TRP A 23 16.67 21.06 38.28
C TRP A 23 15.82 22.12 37.59
N SER A 24 14.52 22.15 37.94
CA SER A 24 13.69 23.34 37.69
C SER A 24 14.19 24.52 38.54
N VAL A 25 13.86 25.75 38.15
CA VAL A 25 14.21 26.94 38.97
C VAL A 25 13.69 26.82 40.41
N VAL A 26 12.49 26.24 40.59
CA VAL A 26 11.89 26.00 41.92
C VAL A 26 12.67 24.92 42.68
N GLY A 27 13.03 23.81 42.03
CA GLY A 27 13.85 22.77 42.65
C GLY A 27 15.24 23.28 43.04
N PHE A 28 15.82 24.15 42.22
CA PHE A 28 17.07 24.83 42.51
C PHE A 28 16.94 25.81 43.68
N ALA A 29 15.85 26.58 43.76
CA ALA A 29 15.58 27.49 44.88
C ALA A 29 15.50 26.74 46.22
N ASN A 30 14.84 25.59 46.22
CA ASN A 30 14.71 24.72 47.40
C ASN A 30 16.06 24.11 47.81
N ALA A 31 16.88 23.71 46.84
CA ALA A 31 18.18 23.11 47.10
C ALA A 31 19.24 24.12 47.57
N LEU A 32 19.12 25.38 47.16
CA LEU A 32 20.03 26.49 47.53
C LEU A 32 19.46 27.38 48.65
N PRO A 33 18.53 26.84 49.45
CA PRO A 33 17.48 27.54 50.21
C PRO A 33 17.40 29.05 49.97
N CYS A 34 16.87 29.45 48.81
CA CYS A 34 16.66 30.86 48.46
C CYS A 34 15.22 31.11 48.02
N HIS A 35 14.80 32.38 48.05
CA HIS A 35 13.44 32.74 47.66
C HIS A 35 13.24 32.51 46.14
N PRO A 36 12.09 31.96 45.68
CA PRO A 36 11.86 31.67 44.26
C PRO A 36 12.03 32.86 43.30
N SER A 37 11.73 34.08 43.76
CA SER A 37 11.94 35.31 42.97
C SER A 37 13.41 35.67 42.77
N GLU A 38 14.30 35.20 43.65
CA GLU A 38 15.74 35.47 43.59
C GLU A 38 16.51 34.33 42.89
N ALA A 39 15.92 33.13 42.84
CA ALA A 39 16.51 31.92 42.30
C ALA A 39 17.03 32.08 40.87
N GLU A 40 16.28 32.78 40.00
CA GLU A 40 16.72 33.05 38.62
C GLU A 40 17.95 33.98 38.58
N THR A 41 17.96 35.03 39.41
CA THR A 41 19.06 35.99 39.47
C THR A 41 20.33 35.33 39.98
N ILE A 42 20.21 34.49 41.01
CA ILE A 42 21.30 33.69 41.58
C ILE A 42 21.79 32.67 40.55
N ALA A 43 20.88 31.97 39.85
CA ALA A 43 21.26 31.01 38.82
C ALA A 43 22.00 31.66 37.65
N ARG A 44 21.56 32.84 37.19
CA ARG A 44 22.25 33.63 36.15
C ARG A 44 23.64 34.05 36.59
N TYR A 45 23.82 34.42 37.86
CA TYR A 45 25.13 34.77 38.41
C TYR A 45 26.09 33.58 38.44
N LEU A 46 25.65 32.45 39.00
CA LEU A 46 26.46 31.24 39.09
C LEU A 46 26.77 30.64 37.71
N HIS A 47 25.85 30.80 36.75
CA HIS A 47 26.08 30.46 35.35
C HIS A 47 27.21 31.29 34.72
N ARG A 48 27.23 32.61 34.93
CA ARG A 48 28.33 33.48 34.45
C ARG A 48 29.68 33.09 35.05
N LYS A 49 29.70 32.59 36.28
CA LYS A 49 30.88 32.05 36.96
C LYS A 49 31.24 30.62 36.57
N LYS A 50 30.46 29.98 35.69
CA LYS A 50 30.66 28.59 35.23
C LYS A 50 30.60 27.56 36.36
N LEU A 51 29.93 27.86 37.47
CA LEU A 51 29.71 26.92 38.59
C LEU A 51 28.50 26.01 38.33
N ILE A 52 27.54 26.49 37.54
CA ILE A 52 26.38 25.74 37.07
C ILE A 52 26.10 26.14 35.62
N TRP A 53 25.22 25.40 34.93
CA TRP A 53 24.71 25.77 33.62
C TRP A 53 23.23 26.13 33.70
N LEU A 54 22.81 27.28 33.14
CA LEU A 54 21.41 27.70 33.11
C LEU A 54 20.90 27.71 31.67
N SER A 55 19.82 26.99 31.40
CA SER A 55 19.10 27.02 30.13
C SER A 55 17.72 27.64 30.33
N MET A 56 17.42 28.68 29.55
CA MET A 56 16.09 29.32 29.50
C MET A 56 15.45 29.03 28.14
N ARG A 57 14.26 28.43 28.12
CA ARG A 57 13.43 28.28 26.91
C ARG A 57 11.98 28.65 27.22
N ALA A 58 11.39 29.55 26.42
CA ALA A 58 9.99 29.94 26.53
C ALA A 58 9.53 30.26 27.96
N GLY A 59 10.37 30.96 28.74
CA GLY A 59 10.07 31.31 30.14
C GLY A 59 10.33 30.20 31.17
N HIS A 60 10.67 28.98 30.75
CA HIS A 60 11.05 27.88 31.64
C HIS A 60 12.58 27.79 31.79
N GLY A 61 13.06 28.00 33.01
CA GLY A 61 14.47 27.85 33.38
C GLY A 61 14.79 26.46 33.92
N ARG A 62 15.91 25.90 33.48
CA ARG A 62 16.51 24.69 34.07
C ARG A 62 17.98 24.88 34.38
N VAL A 63 18.40 24.41 35.55
CA VAL A 63 19.77 24.44 36.05
C VAL A 63 20.39 23.07 35.91
N PHE A 64 21.59 23.00 35.35
CA PHE A 64 22.35 21.79 35.08
C PHE A 64 23.75 21.88 35.71
N PRO A 65 24.48 20.76 35.84
CA PRO A 65 25.88 20.76 36.28
C PRO A 65 26.76 21.59 35.35
N ALA A 66 27.81 22.23 35.87
CA ALA A 66 28.77 22.99 35.05
C ALA A 66 29.45 22.14 33.96
N ALA A 67 29.69 20.85 34.25
CA ALA A 67 30.29 19.90 33.32
C ALA A 67 29.37 19.56 32.14
N MET A 68 28.06 19.75 32.27
CA MET A 68 27.07 19.48 31.24
C MET A 68 26.98 20.62 30.22
N ARG A 69 28.10 21.27 29.89
CA ARG A 69 28.17 22.31 28.86
C ARG A 69 27.65 21.70 27.55
N PRO A 70 26.42 22.01 27.09
CA PRO A 70 25.87 21.32 25.96
C PRO A 70 26.64 21.79 24.73
N GLY A 71 27.40 20.90 24.09
CA GLY A 71 27.78 21.09 22.70
C GLY A 71 26.48 21.40 21.96
N ARG A 72 26.38 22.61 21.39
CA ARG A 72 25.20 23.21 20.75
C ARG A 72 23.97 22.27 20.68
N GLY A 73 23.13 22.34 21.71
CA GLY A 73 21.69 22.16 21.52
C GLY A 73 21.09 20.75 21.52
N ARG A 74 21.74 19.71 22.08
CA ARG A 74 21.01 18.47 22.37
C ARG A 74 21.40 17.90 23.74
N PRO A 75 20.43 17.65 24.64
CA PRO A 75 20.64 16.68 25.72
C PRO A 75 21.13 15.37 25.08
N LYS A 76 22.10 14.67 25.70
CA LYS A 76 22.34 13.26 25.36
C LYS A 76 20.98 12.58 25.50
N ALA A 77 20.41 12.13 24.39
CA ALA A 77 19.18 11.37 24.43
C ALA A 77 19.46 10.20 25.36
N ARG A 78 18.86 10.20 26.56
CA ARG A 78 18.62 8.96 27.28
C ARG A 78 18.01 8.05 26.21
N GLY A 79 18.65 6.92 25.93
CA GLY A 79 18.11 5.91 25.04
C GLY A 79 16.82 5.41 25.70
N VAL A 80 15.74 6.17 25.55
CA VAL A 80 14.40 5.66 25.78
C VAL A 80 14.24 4.73 24.60
N GLU A 81 14.47 3.44 24.84
CA GLU A 81 14.01 2.38 23.96
C GLU A 81 12.49 2.49 23.94
N GLN A 82 11.97 3.44 23.18
CA GLN A 82 10.58 3.42 22.78
C GLN A 82 10.49 2.21 21.86
N PRO A 83 9.75 1.15 22.23
CA PRO A 83 9.47 0.09 21.28
C PRO A 83 8.89 0.75 20.03
N PRO A 84 9.33 0.34 18.83
CA PRO A 84 8.89 0.98 17.60
C PRO A 84 7.35 0.96 17.56
N MET A 85 6.73 2.13 17.45
CA MET A 85 5.26 2.28 17.41
C MET A 85 4.63 1.45 16.27
N ILE A 86 5.42 1.11 15.26
CA ILE A 86 5.04 0.31 14.11
C ILE A 86 6.15 -0.72 13.88
N ASP A 87 5.79 -1.97 13.68
CA ASP A 87 6.72 -3.06 13.33
C ASP A 87 7.61 -2.63 12.14
N PRO A 88 8.96 -2.75 12.22
CA PRO A 88 9.86 -2.32 11.15
C PRO A 88 9.60 -3.02 9.81
N THR A 89 9.12 -4.26 9.85
CA THR A 89 8.72 -5.05 8.68
C THR A 89 7.49 -4.45 8.02
N LEU A 90 6.53 -4.00 8.83
CA LEU A 90 5.32 -3.32 8.37
C LEU A 90 5.63 -1.93 7.81
N ALA A 91 6.53 -1.18 8.46
CA ALA A 91 7.02 0.10 7.94
C ALA A 91 7.71 -0.08 6.57
N GLY A 92 8.53 -1.13 6.41
CA GLY A 92 9.13 -1.50 5.14
C GLY A 92 8.07 -1.80 4.06
N PHE A 93 7.02 -2.55 4.40
CA PHE A 93 5.90 -2.77 3.49
C PHE A 93 5.19 -1.48 3.07
N LEU A 94 4.92 -0.56 3.99
CA LEU A 94 4.29 0.73 3.67
C LEU A 94 5.11 1.53 2.64
N THR A 95 6.44 1.50 2.74
CA THR A 95 7.30 2.14 1.73
C THR A 95 7.18 1.48 0.35
N GLN A 96 6.98 0.17 0.28
CA GLN A 96 6.74 -0.56 -0.98
C GLN A 96 5.36 -0.26 -1.56
N ALA A 97 4.35 -0.07 -0.72
CA ALA A 97 2.99 0.30 -1.14
C ALA A 97 2.87 1.77 -1.55
N HIS A 98 3.81 2.63 -1.14
CA HIS A 98 3.77 4.07 -1.36
C HIS A 98 3.59 4.51 -2.82
N PRO A 99 4.28 3.91 -3.83
CA PRO A 99 4.08 4.27 -5.23
C PRO A 99 2.64 4.06 -5.71
N THR A 100 1.98 2.99 -5.24
CA THR A 100 0.58 2.69 -5.57
C THR A 100 -0.35 3.79 -5.02
N PHE A 101 -0.11 4.23 -3.79
CA PHE A 101 -0.87 5.32 -3.19
C PHE A 101 -0.66 6.66 -3.89
N LEU A 102 0.57 6.96 -4.32
CA LEU A 102 0.85 8.17 -5.09
C LEU A 102 0.08 8.19 -6.41
N LYS A 103 0.04 7.08 -7.14
CA LYS A 103 -0.73 6.96 -8.38
C LYS A 103 -2.23 7.12 -8.14
N MET A 104 -2.79 6.47 -7.13
CA MET A 104 -4.20 6.65 -6.76
C MET A 104 -4.51 8.11 -6.44
N ARG A 105 -3.65 8.78 -5.67
CA ARG A 105 -3.82 10.20 -5.34
C ARG A 105 -3.78 11.09 -6.59
N LEU A 106 -2.91 10.79 -7.56
CA LEU A 106 -2.86 11.51 -8.83
C LEU A 106 -4.11 11.28 -9.67
N LEU A 107 -4.65 10.06 -9.69
CA LEU A 107 -5.91 9.74 -10.39
C LEU A 107 -7.09 10.46 -9.76
N LEU A 108 -7.18 10.47 -8.42
CA LEU A 108 -8.20 11.21 -7.69
C LEU A 108 -8.10 12.72 -7.94
N GLY A 109 -6.88 13.27 -8.03
CA GLY A 109 -6.68 14.68 -8.36
C GLY A 109 -7.00 15.06 -9.81
N ARG A 110 -7.14 14.08 -10.71
CA ARG A 110 -7.53 14.26 -12.11
C ARG A 110 -9.02 14.11 -12.35
N ASP A 111 -9.80 13.74 -11.32
CA ASP A 111 -11.25 13.67 -11.44
C ASP A 111 -11.79 15.07 -11.79
N PRO A 112 -12.42 15.26 -12.97
CA PRO A 112 -12.89 16.57 -13.40
C PRO A 112 -14.05 17.11 -12.56
N GLY A 113 -14.61 16.30 -11.64
CA GLY A 113 -15.75 16.71 -10.81
C GLY A 113 -17.01 16.94 -11.64
N GLY A 114 -17.93 17.77 -11.12
CA GLY A 114 -19.19 18.10 -11.80
C GLY A 114 -20.31 17.08 -11.58
N ALA A 115 -21.45 17.32 -12.20
CA ALA A 115 -22.66 16.52 -12.02
C ALA A 115 -22.48 15.07 -12.50
N TRP A 116 -23.37 14.16 -12.07
CA TRP A 116 -23.26 12.72 -12.34
C TRP A 116 -23.28 12.37 -13.85
N ASN A 117 -23.82 13.27 -14.68
CA ASN A 117 -23.93 13.15 -16.14
C ASN A 117 -22.77 13.81 -16.90
N GLU A 118 -21.92 14.58 -16.24
CA GLU A 118 -20.80 15.28 -16.87
C GLU A 118 -19.52 14.43 -16.81
N ASN A 119 -18.74 14.46 -17.90
CA ASN A 119 -17.45 13.77 -18.02
C ASN A 119 -17.51 12.26 -17.72
N GLN A 120 -18.62 11.59 -18.02
CA GLN A 120 -18.85 10.18 -17.69
C GLN A 120 -17.75 9.24 -18.19
N ALA A 121 -17.25 9.45 -19.41
CA ALA A 121 -16.16 8.63 -19.96
C ALA A 121 -14.87 8.78 -19.14
N ALA A 122 -14.44 10.01 -18.85
CA ALA A 122 -13.25 10.27 -18.04
C ALA A 122 -13.40 9.76 -16.60
N LYS A 123 -14.58 9.92 -15.98
CA LYS A 123 -14.89 9.39 -14.65
C LYS A 123 -14.85 7.85 -14.62
N ALA A 124 -15.37 7.20 -15.66
CA ALA A 124 -15.32 5.74 -15.79
C ALA A 124 -13.88 5.23 -15.97
N GLU A 125 -13.06 5.91 -16.77
CA GLU A 125 -11.64 5.59 -16.96
C GLU A 125 -10.85 5.74 -15.65
N ILE A 126 -11.07 6.84 -14.92
CA ILE A 126 -10.42 7.07 -13.62
C ILE A 126 -10.84 6.01 -12.61
N LYS A 127 -12.13 5.68 -12.53
CA LYS A 127 -12.65 4.62 -11.65
C LYS A 127 -12.04 3.26 -11.99
N PHE A 128 -11.91 2.94 -13.28
CA PHE A 128 -11.26 1.71 -13.73
C PHE A 128 -9.77 1.69 -13.34
N ALA A 129 -9.03 2.78 -13.58
CA ALA A 129 -7.62 2.88 -13.22
C ALA A 129 -7.41 2.76 -11.70
N LEU A 130 -8.29 3.35 -10.89
CA LEU A 130 -8.28 3.23 -9.43
C LEU A 130 -8.51 1.77 -8.99
N ALA A 131 -9.46 1.06 -9.62
CA ALA A 131 -9.70 -0.35 -9.33
C ALA A 131 -8.49 -1.24 -9.66
N VAL A 132 -7.77 -0.94 -10.75
CA VAL A 132 -6.52 -1.64 -11.10
C VAL A 132 -5.45 -1.44 -10.02
N GLU A 133 -5.22 -0.20 -9.59
CA GLU A 133 -4.23 0.08 -8.56
C GLU A 133 -4.65 -0.50 -7.20
N ALA A 134 -5.94 -0.54 -6.87
CA ALA A 134 -6.44 -1.19 -5.66
C ALA A 134 -6.20 -2.70 -5.69
N THR A 135 -6.34 -3.32 -6.86
CA THR A 135 -6.02 -4.74 -7.07
C THR A 135 -4.50 -5.01 -6.92
N ASN A 136 -3.66 -4.10 -7.39
CA ASN A 136 -2.21 -4.18 -7.19
C ASN A 136 -1.86 -4.10 -5.69
N LEU A 137 -2.46 -3.16 -4.96
CA LEU A 137 -2.28 -3.04 -3.51
C LEU A 137 -2.72 -4.32 -2.78
N MET A 138 -3.86 -4.87 -3.15
CA MET A 138 -4.37 -6.13 -2.58
C MET A 138 -3.41 -7.31 -2.83
N THR A 139 -2.82 -7.37 -4.02
CA THR A 139 -1.82 -8.40 -4.37
C THR A 139 -0.54 -8.24 -3.54
N LEU A 140 -0.09 -7.00 -3.29
CA LEU A 140 1.02 -6.72 -2.40
C LEU A 140 0.69 -7.15 -0.96
N CYS A 141 -0.50 -6.83 -0.46
CA CYS A 141 -0.96 -7.22 0.88
C CYS A 141 -0.99 -8.75 1.05
N ARG A 142 -1.52 -9.48 0.06
CA ARG A 142 -1.49 -10.95 0.03
C ARG A 142 -0.08 -11.51 0.11
N THR A 143 0.82 -10.95 -0.71
CA THR A 143 2.22 -11.39 -0.76
C THR A 143 2.93 -11.14 0.57
N PHE A 144 2.65 -9.99 1.20
CA PHE A 144 3.21 -9.65 2.51
C PHE A 144 2.68 -10.56 3.60
N ALA A 145 1.36 -10.75 3.70
CA ALA A 145 0.73 -11.64 4.69
C ALA A 145 1.25 -13.08 4.58
N LYS A 146 1.48 -13.57 3.35
CA LYS A 146 2.06 -14.91 3.12
C LYS A 146 3.53 -15.01 3.57
N LYS A 147 4.32 -13.96 3.37
CA LYS A 147 5.75 -13.93 3.77
C LYS A 147 5.93 -13.70 5.27
N HIS A 148 4.99 -13.01 5.90
CA HIS A 148 5.08 -12.59 7.30
C HIS A 148 3.82 -13.03 8.07
N PRO A 149 3.62 -14.35 8.30
CA PRO A 149 2.41 -14.87 8.96
C PRO A 149 2.28 -14.45 10.42
N ALA A 150 3.37 -14.00 11.06
CA ALA A 150 3.37 -13.49 12.42
C ALA A 150 2.67 -12.12 12.56
N ILE A 151 2.50 -11.38 11.46
CA ILE A 151 1.83 -10.08 11.46
C ILE A 151 0.36 -10.29 11.12
N PRO A 152 -0.58 -10.01 12.04
CA PRO A 152 -1.99 -10.20 11.78
C PRO A 152 -2.49 -9.23 10.70
N VAL A 153 -3.43 -9.70 9.88
CA VAL A 153 -4.03 -8.91 8.79
C VAL A 153 -4.72 -7.64 9.34
N ALA A 154 -5.24 -7.69 10.56
CA ALA A 154 -5.80 -6.52 11.23
C ALA A 154 -4.75 -5.40 11.42
N ALA A 155 -3.55 -5.74 11.94
CA ALA A 155 -2.47 -4.76 12.10
C ALA A 155 -1.98 -4.21 10.75
N LEU A 156 -1.95 -5.04 9.71
CA LEU A 156 -1.67 -4.59 8.34
C LEU A 156 -2.70 -3.55 7.87
N ARG A 157 -3.99 -3.81 8.08
CA ARG A 157 -5.08 -2.88 7.73
C ARG A 157 -4.97 -1.58 8.51
N ASP A 158 -4.79 -1.66 9.82
CA ASP A 158 -4.66 -0.47 10.69
C ASP A 158 -3.52 0.43 10.22
N ALA A 159 -2.37 -0.16 9.86
CA ALA A 159 -1.23 0.59 9.34
C ALA A 159 -1.51 1.25 7.98
N LEU A 160 -2.23 0.58 7.08
CA LEU A 160 -2.64 1.16 5.80
C LEU A 160 -3.58 2.36 5.98
N TRP A 161 -4.58 2.22 6.87
CA TRP A 161 -5.53 3.27 7.18
C TRP A 161 -4.88 4.45 7.94
N LEU A 162 -3.89 4.18 8.77
CA LEU A 162 -3.08 5.20 9.45
C LEU A 162 -2.19 5.99 8.46
N ASP A 163 -1.50 5.31 7.53
CA ASP A 163 -0.62 5.99 6.56
C ASP A 163 -1.41 6.77 5.51
N ARG A 164 -2.56 6.25 5.06
CA ARG A 164 -3.33 6.81 3.93
C ARG A 164 -4.84 6.85 4.15
N PRO A 165 -5.32 7.65 5.13
CA PRO A 165 -6.75 7.73 5.45
C PRO A 165 -7.62 8.26 4.31
N ARG A 166 -7.06 9.02 3.35
CA ARG A 166 -7.81 9.62 2.24
C ARG A 166 -7.98 8.71 1.03
N THR A 167 -7.06 7.77 0.79
CA THR A 167 -7.14 6.87 -0.37
C THR A 167 -7.76 5.53 -0.02
N MET A 168 -7.61 5.08 1.23
CA MET A 168 -8.16 3.80 1.68
C MET A 168 -9.68 3.64 1.50
N PRO A 169 -10.53 4.67 1.65
CA PRO A 169 -11.96 4.54 1.34
C PRO A 169 -12.23 4.07 -0.11
N VAL A 170 -11.51 4.64 -1.07
CA VAL A 170 -11.63 4.28 -2.50
C VAL A 170 -11.13 2.87 -2.77
N VAL A 171 -10.07 2.45 -2.06
CA VAL A 171 -9.57 1.07 -2.13
C VAL A 171 -10.62 0.12 -1.56
N ALA A 172 -11.23 0.44 -0.41
CA ALA A 172 -12.21 -0.39 0.26
C ALA A 172 -13.50 -0.59 -0.57
N GLU A 173 -13.90 0.39 -1.39
CA GLU A 173 -15.02 0.24 -2.34
C GLU A 173 -14.79 -0.88 -3.37
N THR A 174 -13.53 -1.07 -3.78
CA THR A 174 -13.17 -2.07 -4.82
C THR A 174 -12.62 -3.37 -4.23
N GLN A 175 -12.02 -3.30 -3.04
CA GLN A 175 -11.39 -4.39 -2.32
C GLN A 175 -11.88 -4.38 -0.87
N PRO A 176 -13.06 -4.95 -0.58
CA PRO A 176 -13.70 -4.86 0.74
C PRO A 176 -12.90 -5.55 1.84
N ASP A 177 -12.07 -6.55 1.50
CA ASP A 177 -11.16 -7.21 2.45
C ASP A 177 -10.13 -6.25 3.08
N LEU A 178 -9.83 -5.11 2.44
CA LEU A 178 -8.92 -4.09 2.96
C LEU A 178 -9.65 -2.97 3.73
N ALA A 179 -10.97 -3.06 3.89
CA ALA A 179 -11.74 -2.13 4.70
C ALA A 179 -11.34 -2.21 6.18
N MET A 180 -11.56 -1.13 6.94
CA MET A 180 -11.23 -1.06 8.36
C MET A 180 -11.90 -2.22 9.15
N ALA A 181 -13.16 -2.55 8.84
CA ALA A 181 -13.89 -3.69 9.40
C ALA A 181 -13.86 -4.95 8.49
N GLY A 182 -12.80 -5.13 7.70
CA GLY A 182 -12.64 -6.27 6.80
C GLY A 182 -12.44 -7.62 7.49
N SER A 183 -12.50 -8.69 6.69
CA SER A 183 -12.30 -10.08 7.09
C SER A 183 -10.90 -10.33 7.72
N GLU A 184 -10.82 -11.17 8.74
CA GLU A 184 -9.55 -11.51 9.41
C GLU A 184 -8.51 -12.16 8.49
N GLN A 185 -8.96 -12.68 7.35
CA GLN A 185 -8.13 -13.27 6.34
C GLN A 185 -8.35 -12.56 5.01
N ILE A 186 -7.23 -12.25 4.34
CA ILE A 186 -7.31 -11.84 2.95
C ILE A 186 -7.57 -13.11 2.13
N VAL A 187 -8.82 -13.31 1.71
CA VAL A 187 -9.20 -14.46 0.87
C VAL A 187 -8.39 -14.39 -0.42
N GLU A 188 -7.71 -15.48 -0.78
CA GLU A 188 -7.15 -15.61 -2.12
C GLU A 188 -8.32 -15.61 -3.10
N GLN A 189 -8.45 -14.54 -3.89
CA GLN A 189 -9.32 -14.61 -5.05
C GLN A 189 -8.84 -15.79 -5.90
N PRO A 190 -9.73 -16.69 -6.34
CA PRO A 190 -9.35 -17.71 -7.30
C PRO A 190 -8.72 -16.98 -8.47
N LYS A 191 -7.47 -17.31 -8.79
CA LYS A 191 -6.75 -16.69 -9.91
C LYS A 191 -7.70 -16.70 -11.10
N GLY A 192 -8.21 -15.54 -11.49
CA GLY A 192 -8.97 -15.40 -12.72
C GLY A 192 -8.15 -16.03 -13.83
N ARG A 193 -8.78 -16.88 -14.63
CA ARG A 193 -8.14 -17.76 -15.63
C ARG A 193 -6.90 -17.09 -16.20
N GLN A 194 -5.75 -17.70 -15.90
CA GLN A 194 -4.42 -17.26 -16.24
C GLN A 194 -4.42 -16.73 -17.68
N ARG A 195 -4.06 -15.45 -17.85
CA ARG A 195 -3.79 -14.90 -19.18
C ARG A 195 -2.78 -15.85 -19.83
N LEU A 196 -3.23 -16.54 -20.88
CA LEU A 196 -2.46 -17.58 -21.56
C LEU A 196 -1.05 -17.07 -21.85
N SER A 197 -0.08 -17.80 -21.33
CA SER A 197 1.30 -17.32 -21.19
C SER A 197 1.94 -17.02 -22.56
N ARG A 198 2.86 -16.06 -22.57
CA ARG A 198 3.58 -15.51 -23.74
C ARG A 198 4.43 -16.54 -24.51
N ASN A 199 4.56 -17.78 -24.01
CA ASN A 199 5.50 -18.79 -24.54
C ASN A 199 4.81 -20.03 -25.14
N LEU A 200 3.48 -20.02 -25.28
CA LEU A 200 2.76 -21.14 -25.90
C LEU A 200 2.98 -21.17 -27.41
N THR A 201 3.16 -22.36 -27.99
CA THR A 201 3.20 -22.52 -29.45
C THR A 201 1.84 -22.19 -30.08
N ASP A 202 1.78 -22.03 -31.41
CA ASP A 202 0.52 -21.73 -32.11
C ASP A 202 -0.55 -22.81 -31.83
N GLU A 203 -0.12 -24.06 -31.76
CA GLU A 203 -0.92 -25.24 -31.45
C GLU A 203 -1.50 -25.13 -30.03
N GLU A 204 -0.67 -24.89 -29.03
CA GLU A 204 -1.08 -24.78 -27.63
C GLU A 204 -1.99 -23.58 -27.40
N ARG A 205 -1.72 -22.45 -28.06
CA ARG A 205 -2.58 -21.26 -28.02
C ARG A 205 -3.95 -21.58 -28.59
N MET A 206 -4.01 -22.25 -29.74
CA MET A 206 -5.27 -22.64 -30.38
C MET A 206 -6.09 -23.57 -29.48
N VAL A 207 -5.48 -24.64 -28.94
CA VAL A 207 -6.14 -25.55 -27.98
C VAL A 207 -6.72 -24.79 -26.80
N ALA A 208 -5.94 -23.89 -26.21
CA ALA A 208 -6.38 -23.14 -25.05
C ALA A 208 -7.53 -22.16 -25.35
N TYR A 209 -7.55 -21.54 -26.52
CA TYR A 209 -8.68 -20.69 -26.94
C TYR A 209 -9.95 -21.49 -27.21
N ILE A 210 -9.83 -22.67 -27.80
CA ILE A 210 -10.97 -23.58 -28.05
C ILE A 210 -11.51 -24.09 -26.71
N GLU A 211 -10.63 -24.48 -25.79
CA GLU A 211 -11.02 -24.92 -24.44
C GLU A 211 -11.69 -23.80 -23.64
N ALA A 212 -11.15 -22.58 -23.72
CA ALA A 212 -11.71 -21.42 -23.04
C ALA A 212 -13.12 -21.06 -23.52
N ALA A 213 -13.44 -21.33 -24.78
CA ALA A 213 -14.76 -21.07 -25.37
C ALA A 213 -15.83 -22.10 -24.97
N GLY A 214 -15.43 -23.26 -24.44
CA GLY A 214 -16.35 -24.28 -23.95
C GLY A 214 -17.27 -24.84 -25.04
N ALA A 215 -18.50 -25.19 -24.66
CA ALA A 215 -19.50 -25.78 -25.55
C ALA A 215 -19.95 -24.87 -26.71
N GLN A 216 -19.74 -23.55 -26.60
CA GLN A 216 -20.10 -22.60 -27.66
C GLN A 216 -19.12 -22.60 -28.84
N GLY A 217 -17.92 -23.15 -28.63
CA GLY A 217 -16.83 -23.13 -29.61
C GLY A 217 -16.37 -21.72 -29.95
N ILE A 218 -15.23 -21.63 -30.64
CA ILE A 218 -14.63 -20.37 -31.05
C ILE A 218 -14.49 -20.33 -32.57
N ALA A 219 -14.75 -19.18 -33.19
CA ALA A 219 -14.60 -19.04 -34.63
C ALA A 219 -13.13 -18.97 -35.05
N ALA A 220 -12.79 -19.53 -36.21
CA ALA A 220 -11.42 -19.54 -36.74
C ALA A 220 -10.82 -18.12 -36.86
N TYR A 221 -11.64 -17.13 -37.29
CA TYR A 221 -11.19 -15.74 -37.37
C TYR A 221 -10.92 -15.12 -35.99
N GLU A 222 -11.63 -15.56 -34.95
CA GLU A 222 -11.41 -15.07 -33.58
C GLU A 222 -10.10 -15.61 -33.02
N ILE A 223 -9.75 -16.87 -33.32
CA ILE A 223 -8.43 -17.43 -32.98
C ILE A 223 -7.33 -16.67 -33.71
N ALA A 224 -7.49 -16.44 -35.03
CA ALA A 224 -6.50 -15.69 -35.81
C ALA A 224 -6.26 -14.29 -35.23
N ASN A 225 -7.33 -13.58 -34.87
CA ASN A 225 -7.24 -12.22 -34.33
C ASN A 225 -6.74 -12.19 -32.87
N LYS A 226 -7.31 -13.00 -31.97
CA LYS A 226 -6.96 -13.00 -30.53
C LYS A 226 -5.60 -13.66 -30.29
N GLY A 227 -5.32 -14.75 -30.97
CA GLY A 227 -4.07 -15.50 -30.88
C GLY A 227 -2.94 -14.90 -31.70
N LYS A 228 -3.20 -13.93 -32.60
CA LYS A 228 -2.20 -13.42 -33.56
C LYS A 228 -1.52 -14.56 -34.34
N ILE A 229 -2.31 -15.54 -34.75
CA ILE A 229 -1.88 -16.68 -35.57
C ILE A 229 -2.32 -16.40 -37.01
N ALA A 230 -1.47 -16.69 -38.00
CA ALA A 230 -1.83 -16.53 -39.41
C ALA A 230 -3.08 -17.38 -39.75
N ARG A 231 -4.00 -16.84 -40.56
CA ARG A 231 -5.28 -17.51 -40.87
C ARG A 231 -5.08 -18.90 -41.46
N ASP A 232 -4.12 -19.03 -42.38
CA ASP A 232 -3.79 -20.32 -43.02
C ASP A 232 -3.23 -21.30 -41.99
N ARG A 233 -2.44 -20.81 -41.02
CA ARG A 233 -1.91 -21.62 -39.94
C ARG A 233 -3.01 -22.12 -39.00
N VAL A 234 -4.01 -21.29 -38.70
CA VAL A 234 -5.20 -21.71 -37.91
C VAL A 234 -5.95 -22.84 -38.62
N ALA A 235 -6.12 -22.76 -39.94
CA ALA A 235 -6.78 -23.82 -40.71
C ALA A 235 -6.00 -25.14 -40.66
N ILE A 236 -4.69 -25.10 -40.88
CA ILE A 236 -3.80 -26.27 -40.84
C ILE A 236 -3.81 -26.93 -39.45
N ILE A 237 -3.67 -26.13 -38.38
CA ILE A 237 -3.69 -26.65 -37.01
C ILE A 237 -5.08 -27.22 -36.67
N GLY A 238 -6.14 -26.57 -37.13
CA GLY A 238 -7.51 -27.04 -36.94
C GLY A 238 -7.76 -28.41 -37.58
N GLU A 239 -7.34 -28.58 -38.83
CA GLU A 239 -7.44 -29.86 -39.55
C GLU A 239 -6.61 -30.96 -38.86
N MET A 240 -5.39 -30.63 -38.42
CA MET A 240 -4.55 -31.54 -37.65
C MET A 240 -5.25 -32.01 -36.36
N PHE A 241 -5.84 -31.10 -35.59
CA PHE A 241 -6.54 -31.45 -34.35
C PHE A 241 -7.84 -32.22 -34.57
N GLU A 242 -8.54 -31.93 -35.67
CA GLU A 242 -9.75 -32.66 -36.05
C GLU A 242 -9.42 -34.10 -36.47
N ASN A 243 -8.35 -34.29 -37.25
CA ASN A 243 -7.85 -35.62 -37.62
C ASN A 243 -7.37 -36.44 -36.42
N MET A 244 -6.84 -35.79 -35.37
CA MET A 244 -6.51 -36.44 -34.10
C MET A 244 -7.71 -36.65 -33.16
N GLY A 245 -8.91 -36.21 -33.56
CA GLY A 245 -10.13 -36.33 -32.77
C GLY A 245 -10.20 -35.42 -31.53
N MET A 246 -9.27 -34.46 -31.39
CA MET A 246 -9.25 -33.55 -30.24
C MET A 246 -10.32 -32.46 -30.33
N ILE A 247 -10.60 -32.00 -31.55
CA ILE A 247 -11.62 -30.98 -31.82
C ILE A 247 -12.56 -31.45 -32.92
N ARG A 248 -13.70 -30.79 -33.02
CA ARG A 248 -14.63 -30.90 -34.15
C ARG A 248 -14.75 -29.53 -34.80
N SER A 249 -14.76 -29.48 -36.13
CA SER A 249 -15.06 -28.25 -36.85
C SER A 249 -16.50 -28.28 -37.36
N ALA A 250 -17.17 -27.13 -37.33
CA ALA A 250 -18.49 -26.98 -37.93
C ALA A 250 -18.67 -25.60 -38.54
N LEU A 251 -19.40 -25.55 -39.65
CA LEU A 251 -19.69 -24.31 -40.36
C LEU A 251 -21.03 -23.73 -39.87
N VAL A 252 -20.94 -22.81 -38.91
CA VAL A 252 -22.10 -22.33 -38.13
C VAL A 252 -22.16 -20.81 -38.06
N ARG A 253 -23.37 -20.28 -37.82
CA ARG A 253 -23.62 -18.88 -37.43
C ARG A 253 -24.20 -18.81 -36.02
N THR A 254 -23.81 -17.78 -35.26
CA THR A 254 -24.31 -17.55 -33.88
C THR A 254 -25.53 -16.65 -33.81
N SER A 255 -25.86 -15.94 -34.89
CA SER A 255 -27.04 -15.09 -34.98
C SER A 255 -27.79 -15.34 -36.28
N ASP A 256 -29.08 -15.04 -36.30
CA ASP A 256 -29.96 -15.30 -37.45
C ASP A 256 -29.51 -14.58 -38.73
N ARG A 257 -28.88 -13.41 -38.59
CA ARG A 257 -28.36 -12.59 -39.68
C ARG A 257 -26.84 -12.67 -39.86
N GLY A 258 -26.15 -13.50 -39.08
CA GLY A 258 -24.69 -13.63 -39.12
C GLY A 258 -24.19 -14.44 -40.32
N ARG A 259 -22.99 -14.13 -40.80
CA ARG A 259 -22.28 -14.98 -41.78
C ARG A 259 -21.95 -16.33 -41.15
N LYS A 260 -22.07 -17.40 -41.93
CA LYS A 260 -21.55 -18.71 -41.52
C LYS A 260 -20.03 -18.66 -41.51
N GLY A 261 -19.42 -19.26 -40.49
CA GLY A 261 -17.98 -19.38 -40.40
C GLY A 261 -17.59 -20.68 -39.72
N THR A 262 -16.39 -21.17 -40.01
CA THR A 262 -15.82 -22.34 -39.33
C THR A 262 -15.60 -22.00 -37.86
N ARG A 263 -16.21 -22.80 -36.98
CA ARG A 263 -15.97 -22.80 -35.54
C ARG A 263 -15.37 -24.13 -35.13
N TYR A 264 -14.51 -24.08 -34.13
CA TYR A 264 -13.89 -25.24 -33.53
C TYR A 264 -14.46 -25.48 -32.13
N PHE A 265 -14.71 -26.74 -31.82
CA PHE A 265 -15.29 -27.22 -30.56
C PHE A 265 -14.38 -28.31 -30.00
N MET A 266 -14.17 -28.36 -28.69
CA MET A 266 -13.48 -29.53 -28.11
C MET A 266 -14.38 -30.76 -28.19
N SER A 267 -13.84 -31.90 -28.60
CA SER A 267 -14.59 -33.16 -28.68
C SER A 267 -15.21 -33.59 -27.35
N LYS A 268 -14.59 -33.22 -26.22
CA LYS A 268 -15.11 -33.51 -24.87
C LYS A 268 -16.47 -32.85 -24.56
N PHE A 269 -16.87 -31.85 -25.33
CA PHE A 269 -18.17 -31.18 -25.16
C PHE A 269 -19.27 -31.76 -26.07
N GLY A 270 -19.02 -32.89 -26.75
CA GLY A 270 -20.00 -33.52 -27.63
C GLY A 270 -20.07 -32.91 -29.04
N GLU A 271 -21.08 -33.33 -29.80
CA GLU A 271 -21.27 -32.85 -31.17
C GLU A 271 -22.03 -31.50 -31.17
N PRO A 272 -21.59 -30.50 -31.96
CA PRO A 272 -22.30 -29.24 -32.03
C PRO A 272 -23.66 -29.43 -32.73
N LEU A 273 -24.76 -29.06 -32.05
CA LEU A 273 -26.10 -29.11 -32.63
C LEU A 273 -26.35 -27.88 -33.51
N ILE A 274 -26.58 -28.15 -34.80
CA ILE A 274 -26.80 -27.12 -35.82
C ILE A 274 -28.27 -27.17 -36.24
N GLY A 275 -29.01 -26.12 -35.89
CA GLY A 275 -30.40 -25.94 -36.30
C GLY A 275 -30.55 -25.45 -37.73
N GLU A 276 -31.81 -25.25 -38.12
CA GLU A 276 -32.18 -24.84 -39.46
C GLU A 276 -31.45 -23.56 -39.92
N GLY A 277 -30.96 -23.61 -41.16
CA GLY A 277 -30.16 -22.53 -41.74
C GLY A 277 -28.73 -22.43 -41.21
N GLY A 278 -28.22 -23.38 -40.43
CA GLY A 278 -26.83 -23.42 -39.99
C GLY A 278 -26.55 -22.65 -38.69
N ARG A 279 -27.58 -22.38 -37.89
CA ARG A 279 -27.45 -21.69 -36.59
C ARG A 279 -27.01 -22.69 -35.52
N LEU A 280 -26.08 -22.30 -34.65
CA LEU A 280 -25.76 -23.08 -33.46
C LEU A 280 -26.92 -22.98 -32.45
N VAL A 281 -27.56 -24.11 -32.11
CA VAL A 281 -28.76 -24.15 -31.23
C VAL A 281 -28.41 -24.41 -29.75
N MET A 282 -27.11 -24.59 -29.46
CA MET A 282 -26.48 -25.03 -28.20
C MET A 282 -26.28 -26.54 -28.07
N VAL A 283 -25.25 -26.91 -27.29
CA VAL A 283 -25.15 -28.15 -26.52
C VAL A 283 -25.57 -27.85 -25.08
#